data_AF-A0AA42U994-F1
#
_entry.id   AF-A0AA42U994-F1
#
_cell.length_a   1.000
_cell.length_b   1.000
_cell.length_c   1.000
_cell.angle_alpha   90.00
_cell.angle_beta   90.00
_cell.angle_gamma   90.00
#
_symmetry.space_group_name_H-M   'P 1'
#
loop_
_entity.id
_entity.type
_entity.pdbx_description
1 polymer ?
#
loop_
_entity_poly.entity_id
_entity_poly.type
_entity_poly.pdbx_seq_one_letter_code
_entity_poly.pdbx_strand_id
1 'polypeptide(L)'
;MVHAWQFHFGKPGRRGYHNKEWADKMEAIGLMPSSTGKPGGARTGEKMADYAIPGGLFMQATDKLLTQDFKISWLDRFPPMTTIADTGDDDGEGGDDLGDLISPLPGNRSNRVKYRCPSCGAQAWGKPSLRLLCGNEDCKAVPLDPVE
;
A
#
# COMPACT_ATOMS: atom_id res chain seq x y z
N MET A 1 8.44 13.56 6.55
CA MET A 1 8.66 14.77 7.37
C MET A 1 9.65 14.54 8.51
N VAL A 2 9.41 13.65 9.48
CA VAL A 2 10.37 13.42 10.59
C VAL A 2 11.73 12.88 10.14
N HIS A 3 11.79 12.07 9.08
CA HIS A 3 13.07 11.66 8.47
C HIS A 3 13.95 12.84 8.05
N ALA A 4 13.37 13.85 7.38
CA ALA A 4 14.12 15.01 6.94
C ALA A 4 14.60 15.84 8.14
N TRP A 5 13.73 16.03 9.13
CA TRP A 5 14.11 16.68 10.39
C TRP A 5 15.27 15.95 11.08
N GLN A 6 15.20 14.62 11.21
CA GLN A 6 16.24 13.84 11.87
C GLN A 6 17.55 13.89 11.11
N PHE A 7 17.51 13.89 9.78
CA PHE A 7 18.71 14.03 8.95
C PHE A 7 19.42 15.37 9.18
N HIS A 8 18.67 16.46 9.36
CA HIS A 8 19.23 17.79 9.56
C HIS A 8 19.62 18.12 11.01
N PHE A 9 18.88 17.61 11.99
CA PHE A 9 18.98 18.05 13.38
C PHE A 9 19.20 16.93 14.40
N GLY A 10 19.07 15.67 13.97
CA GLY A 10 19.15 14.50 14.83
C GLY A 10 20.32 13.58 14.48
N LYS A 11 20.22 12.34 14.98
CA LYS A 11 21.18 11.26 14.77
C LYS A 11 20.44 10.05 14.19
N PRO A 12 20.29 9.99 12.85
CA PRO A 12 19.69 8.83 12.21
C PRO A 12 20.50 7.57 12.54
N GLY A 13 19.78 6.47 12.76
CA GLY A 13 20.39 5.17 13.04
C GLY A 13 20.86 4.46 11.76
N ARG A 14 20.91 3.12 11.84
CA ARG A 14 21.15 2.28 10.67
C ARG A 14 20.14 2.57 9.55
N ARG A 15 20.56 2.44 8.30
CA ARG A 15 19.74 2.73 7.13
C ARG A 15 18.39 2.00 7.20
N GLY A 16 17.30 2.76 7.08
CA GLY A 16 15.92 2.25 7.05
C GLY A 16 15.31 1.94 8.42
N TYR A 17 16.07 2.02 9.51
CA TYR A 17 15.52 1.77 10.84
C TYR A 17 15.07 3.06 11.52
N HIS A 18 13.81 3.07 11.93
CA HIS A 18 13.21 4.14 12.71
C HIS A 18 13.59 3.94 14.18
N ASN A 19 14.52 4.76 14.66
CA ASN A 19 15.04 4.67 16.02
C ASN A 19 14.17 5.46 17.02
N LYS A 20 14.59 5.45 18.29
CA LYS A 20 13.87 6.12 19.36
C LYS A 20 13.75 7.63 19.17
N GLU A 21 14.80 8.32 18.70
CA GLU A 21 14.74 9.77 18.47
C GLU A 21 13.73 10.15 17.38
N TRP A 22 13.65 9.35 16.32
CA TRP A 22 12.61 9.51 15.30
C TRP A 22 11.22 9.32 15.92
N ALA A 23 11.03 8.28 16.74
CA ALA A 23 9.74 7.98 17.36
C ALA A 23 9.30 9.08 18.35
N ASP A 24 10.23 9.55 19.18
CA ASP A 24 9.99 10.64 20.13
C ASP A 24 9.64 11.93 19.39
N LYS A 25 10.25 12.19 18.22
CA LYS A 25 9.88 13.35 17.40
C LYS A 25 8.49 13.21 16.78
N MET A 26 8.11 12.03 16.28
CA MET A 26 6.75 11.77 15.78
C MET A 26 5.71 12.09 16.85
N GLU A 27 5.90 11.62 18.08
CA GLU A 27 4.98 11.90 19.18
C GLU A 27 4.94 13.39 19.54
N ALA A 28 6.11 14.04 19.54
CA ALA A 28 6.21 15.46 19.83
C ALA A 28 5.46 16.36 18.81
N ILE A 29 5.14 15.85 17.62
CA ILE A 29 4.32 16.56 16.61
C ILE A 29 2.88 16.06 16.56
N GLY A 30 2.46 15.17 17.47
CA GLY A 30 1.11 14.65 17.54
C GLY A 30 0.82 13.44 16.65
N LEU A 31 1.85 12.71 16.19
CA LEU A 31 1.71 11.45 15.45
C LEU A 31 2.29 10.29 16.28
N MET A 32 1.55 9.20 16.43
CA MET A 32 2.02 8.01 17.14
C MET A 32 2.61 7.01 16.14
N PRO A 33 3.92 6.71 16.20
CA PRO A 33 4.50 5.66 15.38
C PRO A 33 4.08 4.28 15.87
N SER A 34 3.74 3.39 14.94
CA SER A 34 3.32 2.03 15.25
C SER A 34 3.73 1.04 14.15
N SER A 35 4.34 -0.08 14.54
CA SER A 35 4.69 -1.17 13.63
C SER A 35 3.46 -1.83 12.97
N THR A 36 2.26 -1.59 13.48
CA THR A 36 0.98 -2.11 12.95
C THR A 36 0.08 -1.02 12.39
N GLY A 37 0.45 0.25 12.52
CA GLY A 37 -0.42 1.40 12.21
C GLY A 37 -1.60 1.56 13.18
N LYS A 38 -1.67 0.75 14.25
CA LYS A 38 -2.74 0.74 15.25
C LYS A 38 -2.16 0.86 16.67
N PRO A 39 -2.98 1.21 17.67
CA PRO A 39 -2.57 1.17 19.07
C PRO A 39 -1.95 -0.17 19.48
N GLY A 40 -0.92 -0.14 20.33
CA GLY A 40 -0.22 -1.32 20.82
C GLY A 40 0.90 -1.86 19.92
N GLY A 41 1.10 -1.30 18.72
CA GLY A 41 2.28 -1.61 17.91
C GLY A 41 3.58 -1.06 18.51
N ALA A 42 4.71 -1.64 18.12
CA ALA A 42 6.02 -1.14 18.55
C ALA A 42 6.27 0.25 17.97
N ARG A 43 6.94 1.13 18.72
CA ARG A 43 7.23 2.52 18.31
C ARG A 43 8.44 2.66 17.37
N THR A 44 9.25 1.61 17.23
CA THR A 44 10.50 1.60 16.46
C THR A 44 10.60 0.33 15.61
N GLY A 45 11.30 0.39 14.48
CA GLY A 45 11.34 -0.72 13.53
C GLY A 45 11.87 -0.35 12.15
N GLU A 46 12.10 -1.36 11.30
CA GLU A 46 12.44 -1.12 9.88
C GLU A 46 11.23 -0.69 9.05
N LYS A 47 10.04 -1.17 9.42
CA LYS A 47 8.78 -0.85 8.74
C LYS A 47 7.83 -0.29 9.77
N MET A 48 7.51 0.98 9.60
CA MET A 48 6.68 1.73 10.53
C MET A 48 5.53 2.35 9.77
N ALA A 49 4.36 2.33 10.38
CA ALA A 49 3.24 3.19 10.05
C ALA A 49 3.03 4.17 11.22
N ASP A 50 2.00 4.99 11.13
CA ASP A 50 1.64 5.95 12.16
C ASP A 50 0.13 6.21 12.16
N TYR A 51 -0.35 6.79 13.25
CA TYR A 51 -1.71 7.29 13.38
C TYR A 51 -1.72 8.60 14.16
N ALA A 52 -2.72 9.45 13.92
CA ALA A 52 -2.84 10.72 14.63
C ALA A 52 -3.14 10.48 16.12
N ILE A 53 -2.41 11.18 17.00
CA ILE A 53 -2.72 11.20 18.43
C ILE A 53 -3.98 12.04 18.63
N PRO A 54 -5.05 11.51 19.26
CA PRO A 54 -6.26 12.29 19.53
C PRO A 54 -5.94 13.58 20.29
N GLY A 55 -6.41 14.71 19.76
CA GLY A 55 -6.15 16.04 20.33
C GLY A 55 -4.68 16.51 20.22
N GLY A 56 -3.80 15.76 19.57
CA GLY A 56 -2.39 16.11 19.40
C GLY A 56 -2.16 17.28 18.42
N LEU A 57 -0.92 17.77 18.36
CA LEU A 57 -0.55 18.93 17.54
C LEU A 57 -0.86 18.76 16.05
N PHE A 58 -0.68 17.55 15.51
CA PHE A 58 -1.05 17.25 14.13
C PHE A 58 -2.54 17.49 13.86
N MET A 59 -3.42 16.98 14.73
CA MET A 59 -4.87 17.18 14.60
C MET A 59 -5.23 18.66 14.70
N GLN A 60 -4.72 19.37 15.71
CA GLN A 60 -4.98 20.80 15.88
C GLN A 60 -4.53 21.64 14.66
N ALA A 61 -3.37 21.33 14.10
CA ALA A 61 -2.87 21.99 12.90
C ALA A 61 -3.74 21.66 11.67
N THR A 62 -4.20 20.42 11.57
CA THR A 62 -5.10 19.96 10.50
C THR A 62 -6.47 20.64 10.61
N ASP A 63 -7.08 20.68 11.78
CA ASP A 63 -8.37 21.35 12.02
C ASP A 63 -8.27 22.85 11.66
N LYS A 64 -7.16 23.50 12.03
CA LYS A 64 -6.90 24.88 11.63
C LYS A 64 -6.73 25.04 10.13
N LEU A 65 -6.08 24.10 9.45
CA LEU A 65 -5.90 24.14 8.00
C LEU A 65 -7.24 23.95 7.27
N LEU A 66 -8.08 23.03 7.76
CA LEU A 66 -9.37 22.70 7.17
C LEU A 66 -10.40 23.83 7.28
N THR A 67 -10.23 24.74 8.24
CA THR A 67 -11.08 25.94 8.36
C THR A 67 -10.65 27.09 7.45
N GLN A 68 -9.53 26.95 6.72
CA GLN A 68 -9.08 27.93 5.74
C GLN A 68 -9.64 27.61 4.35
N ASP A 69 -9.60 28.57 3.43
CA ASP A 69 -9.90 28.35 2.00
C ASP A 69 -8.84 27.51 1.26
N PHE A 70 -8.08 26.69 1.99
CA PHE A 70 -7.08 25.80 1.43
C PHE A 70 -7.76 24.62 0.73
N LYS A 71 -7.48 24.47 -0.58
CA LYS A 71 -7.98 23.37 -1.40
C LYS A 71 -6.82 22.66 -2.07
N ILE A 72 -6.75 21.35 -1.93
CA ILE A 72 -5.89 20.50 -2.76
C ILE A 72 -6.75 20.01 -3.92
N SER A 73 -6.45 20.45 -5.14
CA SER A 73 -7.04 19.86 -6.34
C SER A 73 -6.40 18.49 -6.56
N TRP A 74 -7.03 17.44 -6.03
CA TRP A 74 -6.59 16.07 -6.24
C TRP A 74 -7.44 15.42 -7.33
N LEU A 75 -6.79 14.79 -8.32
CA LEU A 75 -7.42 14.04 -9.40
C LEU A 75 -6.76 12.66 -9.46
N ASP A 76 -7.54 11.60 -9.27
CA ASP A 76 -7.06 10.25 -9.53
C ASP A 76 -6.97 10.00 -11.03
N ARG A 77 -5.77 9.62 -11.51
CA ARG A 77 -5.57 9.24 -12.92
C ARG A 77 -6.09 7.84 -13.23
N PHE A 78 -6.28 7.01 -12.21
CA PHE A 78 -6.73 5.62 -12.34
C PHE A 78 -7.85 5.36 -11.34
N PRO A 79 -9.00 6.04 -11.49
CA PRO A 79 -10.14 5.74 -10.62
C PRO A 79 -10.45 4.23 -10.74
N PRO A 80 -10.74 3.54 -9.63
CA PRO A 80 -11.23 2.17 -9.72
C PRO A 80 -12.42 2.18 -10.66
N MET A 81 -12.46 1.27 -11.63
CA MET A 81 -13.67 1.06 -12.41
C MET A 81 -14.74 0.61 -11.43
N THR A 82 -15.59 1.54 -11.00
CA THR A 82 -16.83 1.20 -10.32
C THR A 82 -17.58 0.33 -11.32
N THR A 83 -17.71 -0.96 -11.01
CA THR A 83 -18.79 -1.74 -11.60
C THR A 83 -20.05 -1.09 -11.06
N ILE A 84 -20.59 -0.14 -11.82
CA ILE A 84 -21.95 0.36 -11.61
C ILE A 84 -22.81 -0.87 -11.87
N ALA A 85 -23.14 -1.61 -10.80
CA ALA A 85 -24.29 -2.47 -10.80
C ALA A 85 -25.46 -1.52 -10.92
N ASP A 86 -26.03 -1.48 -12.13
CA ASP A 86 -27.30 -0.85 -12.43
C ASP A 86 -28.36 -1.55 -11.59
N THR A 87 -28.62 -1.03 -10.39
CA THR A 87 -29.84 -1.31 -9.63
C THR A 87 -30.53 0.02 -9.48
N GLY A 88 -31.45 0.29 -10.42
CA GLY A 88 -32.34 1.44 -10.38
C GLY A 88 -33.19 1.47 -9.11
N ASP A 89 -33.54 2.72 -8.74
CA ASP A 89 -34.51 3.17 -7.72
C ASP A 89 -34.22 2.66 -6.29
N ASP A 90 -34.21 3.41 -5.19
CA ASP A 90 -34.90 4.63 -4.77
C ASP A 90 -34.39 4.97 -3.35
N ASP A 91 -34.45 6.25 -2.95
CA ASP A 91 -34.55 6.80 -1.60
C ASP A 91 -33.59 6.43 -0.44
N GLY A 92 -32.85 7.45 0.05
CA GLY A 92 -32.80 7.74 1.49
C GLY A 92 -31.46 7.59 2.23
N GLU A 93 -31.02 8.73 2.77
CA GLU A 93 -30.10 8.95 3.91
C GLU A 93 -28.59 8.67 3.75
N GLY A 94 -27.83 9.77 3.96
CA GLY A 94 -26.39 9.79 4.02
C GLY A 94 -25.83 9.01 5.20
N GLY A 95 -24.92 8.09 4.88
CA GLY A 95 -24.03 7.44 5.81
C GLY A 95 -22.61 7.50 5.26
N ASP A 96 -21.80 8.34 5.89
CA ASP A 96 -20.38 8.51 5.73
C ASP A 96 -19.64 7.21 6.11
N ASP A 97 -19.58 6.25 5.17
CA ASP A 97 -18.70 5.09 5.28
C ASP A 97 -17.92 4.88 3.96
N LEU A 98 -16.77 5.55 3.88
CA LEU A 98 -15.75 5.32 2.86
C LEU A 98 -14.74 4.23 3.29
N GLY A 99 -15.02 3.52 4.39
CA GLY A 99 -14.12 2.54 5.00
C GLY A 99 -14.24 1.14 4.41
N ASP A 100 -15.45 0.74 4.00
CA ASP A 100 -15.73 -0.66 3.64
C ASP A 100 -15.51 -1.04 2.15
N LEU A 101 -15.15 -0.10 1.27
CA LEU A 101 -14.97 -0.38 -0.17
C LEU A 101 -13.63 -1.02 -0.56
N ILE A 102 -12.74 -1.35 0.39
CA ILE A 102 -11.46 -2.01 0.10
C ILE A 102 -11.28 -3.26 0.96
N SER A 103 -12.17 -4.23 0.79
CA SER A 103 -11.87 -5.61 1.15
C SER A 103 -11.13 -6.28 -0.02
N PRO A 104 -9.83 -6.61 0.11
CA PRO A 104 -9.13 -7.29 -0.98
C PRO A 104 -9.75 -8.67 -1.18
N LEU A 105 -10.32 -8.89 -2.38
CA LEU A 105 -10.88 -10.17 -2.77
C LEU A 105 -9.89 -11.30 -2.47
N PRO A 106 -10.34 -12.42 -1.86
CA PRO A 106 -9.51 -13.60 -1.70
C PRO A 106 -9.19 -14.16 -3.10
N GLY A 107 -7.92 -14.05 -3.49
CA GLY A 107 -7.43 -14.48 -4.79
C GLY A 107 -5.95 -14.15 -4.94
N ASN A 108 -5.26 -14.87 -5.83
CA ASN A 108 -3.87 -14.60 -6.14
C ASN A 108 -3.74 -13.18 -6.71
N ARG A 109 -3.17 -12.24 -5.94
CA ARG A 109 -2.91 -10.84 -6.33
C ARG A 109 -1.89 -10.70 -7.45
N SER A 110 -1.21 -11.80 -7.79
CA SER A 110 -0.29 -11.84 -8.91
C SER A 110 -1.09 -11.93 -10.20
N ASN A 111 -1.03 -10.87 -11.02
CA ASN A 111 -1.44 -10.90 -12.44
C ASN A 111 -0.51 -11.79 -13.32
N ARG A 112 0.11 -12.81 -12.72
CA ARG A 112 1.07 -13.71 -13.35
C ARG A 112 0.64 -15.15 -13.13
N VAL A 113 0.64 -15.93 -14.19
CA VAL A 113 0.43 -17.38 -14.18
C VAL A 113 1.77 -18.09 -14.30
N LYS A 114 1.81 -19.33 -13.82
CA LYS A 114 2.97 -20.20 -13.91
C LYS A 114 2.94 -20.92 -15.25
N TYR A 115 4.06 -20.93 -15.95
CA TYR A 115 4.30 -21.69 -17.17
C TYR A 115 5.27 -22.82 -16.89
N ARG A 116 5.07 -24.00 -17.47
CA ARG A 116 5.96 -25.16 -17.32
C ARG A 116 6.31 -25.76 -18.66
N CYS A 117 7.61 -26.02 -18.86
CA CYS A 117 8.08 -26.77 -20.02
C CYS A 117 7.68 -28.24 -19.90
N PRO A 118 7.00 -28.84 -20.89
CA PRO A 118 6.59 -30.24 -20.82
C PRO A 118 7.78 -31.21 -20.94
N SER A 119 8.89 -30.77 -21.54
CA SER A 119 10.06 -31.63 -21.79
C SER A 119 11.02 -31.71 -20.60
N CYS A 120 11.44 -30.57 -20.03
CA CYS A 120 12.40 -30.54 -18.91
C CYS A 120 11.81 -30.09 -17.58
N GLY A 121 10.54 -29.67 -17.55
CA GLY A 121 9.89 -29.22 -16.33
C GLY A 121 10.31 -27.83 -15.83
N ALA A 122 11.16 -27.10 -16.57
CA ALA A 122 11.53 -25.71 -16.27
C ALA A 122 10.29 -24.81 -16.14
N GLN A 123 10.35 -23.81 -15.26
CA GLN A 123 9.20 -22.99 -14.88
C GLN A 123 9.47 -21.50 -15.05
N ALA A 124 8.46 -20.74 -15.45
CA ALA A 124 8.49 -19.29 -15.55
C ALA A 124 7.17 -18.67 -15.04
N TRP A 125 7.19 -17.44 -14.55
CA TRP A 125 5.99 -16.70 -14.14
C TRP A 125 5.84 -15.43 -14.97
N GLY A 126 4.66 -15.22 -15.55
CA GLY A 126 4.42 -14.04 -16.37
C GLY A 126 2.94 -13.81 -16.68
N LYS A 127 2.63 -12.74 -17.43
CA LYS A 127 1.25 -12.40 -17.79
C LYS A 127 0.60 -13.55 -18.58
N PRO A 128 -0.71 -13.84 -18.43
CA PRO A 128 -1.39 -14.93 -19.15
C PRO A 128 -1.26 -14.91 -20.67
N SER A 129 -1.06 -13.73 -21.26
CA SER A 129 -0.91 -13.56 -22.71
C SER A 129 0.49 -13.87 -23.25
N LEU A 130 1.47 -14.20 -22.40
CA LEU A 130 2.81 -14.55 -22.86
C LEU A 130 2.82 -15.90 -23.56
N ARG A 131 3.62 -15.98 -24.63
CA ARG A 131 3.97 -17.22 -25.33
C ARG A 131 5.46 -17.46 -25.11
N LEU A 132 5.79 -18.47 -24.31
CA LEU A 132 7.17 -18.77 -23.92
C LEU A 132 7.65 -20.05 -24.61
N LEU A 133 8.92 -20.07 -25.02
CA LEU A 133 9.59 -21.26 -25.56
C LEU A 133 10.74 -21.66 -24.62
N CYS A 134 10.99 -22.96 -24.49
CA CYS A 134 12.04 -23.46 -23.61
C CYS A 134 13.42 -23.33 -24.26
N GLY A 135 14.30 -22.53 -23.66
CA GLY A 135 15.67 -22.33 -24.15
C GLY A 135 16.67 -23.45 -23.85
N ASN A 136 16.23 -24.59 -23.29
CA ASN A 136 17.12 -25.73 -23.05
C ASN A 136 17.38 -26.47 -24.38
N GLU A 137 18.63 -26.82 -24.66
CA GLU A 137 19.07 -27.45 -25.90
C GLU A 137 18.31 -28.77 -26.18
N ASP A 138 18.08 -29.57 -25.14
CA ASP A 138 17.34 -30.84 -25.24
C ASP A 138 15.83 -30.66 -25.48
N CYS A 139 15.32 -29.45 -25.31
CA CYS A 139 13.89 -29.14 -25.36
C CYS A 139 13.46 -28.55 -26.70
N LYS A 140 14.38 -28.31 -27.65
CA LYS A 140 14.06 -27.87 -29.02
C LYS A 140 13.05 -26.71 -29.09
N ALA A 141 13.13 -25.76 -28.16
CA ALA A 141 12.21 -24.63 -28.08
C ALA A 141 10.73 -25.03 -27.96
N VAL A 142 10.39 -26.14 -27.28
CA VAL A 142 8.98 -26.46 -27.00
C VAL A 142 8.28 -25.31 -26.26
N PRO A 143 7.01 -25.04 -26.56
CA PRO A 143 6.22 -24.09 -25.80
C PRO A 143 6.14 -24.47 -24.32
N LEU A 144 6.17 -23.48 -23.42
CA LEU A 144 5.76 -23.70 -22.04
C LEU A 144 4.26 -23.46 -21.94
N ASP A 145 3.56 -24.41 -21.30
CA ASP A 145 2.12 -24.33 -21.11
C ASP A 145 1.81 -23.72 -19.73
N PRO A 146 0.74 -22.91 -19.61
CA PRO A 146 0.27 -22.45 -18.32
C PRO A 146 -0.20 -23.64 -17.47
N VAL A 147 0.18 -23.63 -16.19
CA VAL A 147 -0.23 -24.64 -15.21
C VAL A 147 -0.99 -23.91 -14.11
N GLU A 148 -2.19 -24.41 -13.78
CA GLU A 148 -2.99 -23.94 -12.64
C GLU A 148 -2.27 -24.16 -11.30
#